data_AF-A0A1Q8R2B0-F1
#
_entry.id   AF-A0A1Q8R2B0-F1
#
_cell.length_a   1.000
_cell.length_b   1.000
_cell.length_c   1.000
_cell.angle_alpha   90.00
_cell.angle_beta   90.00
_cell.angle_gamma   90.00
#
_symmetry.space_group_name_H-M   'P 1'
#
loop_
_entity.id
_entity.type
_entity.pdbx_description
1 polymer ?
#
loop_
_entity_poly.entity_id
_entity_poly.type
_entity_poly.pdbx_seq_one_letter_code
_entity_poly.pdbx_strand_id
1 'polypeptide(L)'
;MKKTWFLILILILQLGVTLGLGTVVAYGTERDRAPTGLIVWGQDFSGLSKIQVTTQLKNMIPNAVSYKDHVYPLKTNRSNAEIDTWLDQVFPISSGSWFSDAIRNLARPVVATSSNSIGLNKEEIITQLQELSRHIDQPKSLSTIAYSEGRLERTYGQSGERLDIDETWLKLSQEHKSRQVEAVVAEVPAQPGVADIMKIQSILGDYTTYFNAQDVPRTKNVRLAAISLNNRLIPPGQVFSFNDVVGERTEAAGYLPAFVFVDQAVVKGDGGGVCQDSSTLYQVVRQANLTIEEKHTHSLPVSYVLKGQDATVSYGVLDFRFRNDTQGYLLISARTGSNWLRIRLFGAADEKHPVLQTPDGYPRHPEDWNVDPK
;
A
#
# COMPACT_ATOMS: atom_id res chain seq x y z
N MET A 1 -59.11 -77.33 11.91
CA MET A 1 -57.94 -76.89 11.12
C MET A 1 -58.23 -75.70 10.19
N LYS A 2 -59.26 -75.73 9.34
CA LYS A 2 -59.55 -74.60 8.41
C LYS A 2 -59.94 -73.28 9.09
N LYS A 3 -60.71 -73.32 10.20
CA LYS A 3 -61.11 -72.12 10.96
C LYS A 3 -59.94 -71.44 11.70
N THR A 4 -59.00 -72.22 12.22
CA THR A 4 -57.80 -71.70 12.91
C THR A 4 -56.83 -71.03 11.94
N TRP A 5 -56.65 -71.58 10.73
CA TRP A 5 -55.84 -70.95 9.68
C TRP A 5 -56.44 -69.63 9.20
N PHE A 6 -57.77 -69.56 9.06
CA PHE A 6 -58.47 -68.33 8.70
C PHE A 6 -58.33 -67.23 9.76
N LEU A 7 -58.39 -67.57 11.05
CA LEU A 7 -58.15 -66.64 12.17
C LEU A 7 -56.70 -66.14 12.20
N ILE A 8 -55.72 -67.00 11.94
CA ILE A 8 -54.30 -66.60 11.85
C ILE A 8 -54.10 -65.64 10.67
N LEU A 9 -54.75 -65.89 9.53
CA LEU A 9 -54.63 -65.04 8.35
C LEU A 9 -55.27 -63.67 8.56
N ILE A 10 -56.40 -63.60 9.28
CA ILE A 10 -57.01 -62.33 9.72
C ILE A 10 -56.11 -61.58 10.69
N LEU A 11 -55.49 -62.26 11.67
CA LEU A 11 -54.58 -61.62 12.63
C LEU A 11 -53.31 -61.09 11.96
N ILE A 12 -52.75 -61.82 10.99
CA ILE A 12 -51.60 -61.35 10.19
C ILE A 12 -52.00 -60.16 9.32
N LEU A 13 -53.20 -60.18 8.71
CA LEU A 13 -53.72 -59.04 7.94
C LEU A 13 -53.92 -57.82 8.84
N GLN A 14 -54.50 -57.99 10.03
CA GLN A 14 -54.71 -56.93 11.01
C GLN A 14 -53.37 -56.38 11.53
N LEU A 15 -52.38 -57.24 11.76
CA LEU A 15 -51.02 -56.83 12.12
C LEU A 15 -50.36 -56.04 10.98
N GLY A 16 -50.51 -56.49 9.73
CA GLY A 16 -50.03 -55.78 8.55
C GLY A 16 -50.70 -54.42 8.35
N VAL A 17 -52.00 -54.31 8.63
CA VAL A 17 -52.76 -53.06 8.55
C VAL A 17 -52.41 -52.11 9.69
N THR A 18 -52.22 -52.60 10.92
CA THR A 18 -51.83 -51.76 12.07
C THR A 18 -50.38 -51.30 12.00
N LEU A 19 -49.46 -52.18 11.59
CA LEU A 19 -48.09 -51.81 11.25
C LEU A 19 -48.07 -50.86 10.05
N GLY A 20 -48.92 -51.07 9.05
CA GLY A 20 -49.07 -50.19 7.88
C GLY A 20 -49.61 -48.81 8.24
N LEU A 21 -50.63 -48.72 9.09
CA LEU A 21 -51.19 -47.44 9.56
C LEU A 21 -50.23 -46.73 10.51
N GLY A 22 -49.60 -47.45 11.44
CA GLY A 22 -48.60 -46.89 12.34
C GLY A 22 -47.38 -46.36 11.58
N THR A 23 -46.92 -47.08 10.56
CA THR A 23 -45.84 -46.60 9.68
C THR A 23 -46.29 -45.45 8.80
N VAL A 24 -47.51 -45.43 8.25
CA VAL A 24 -48.04 -44.29 7.47
C VAL A 24 -48.22 -43.03 8.31
N VAL A 25 -48.69 -43.16 9.55
CA VAL A 25 -48.84 -42.02 10.47
C VAL A 25 -47.46 -41.49 10.90
N ALA A 26 -46.53 -42.36 11.29
CA ALA A 26 -45.15 -41.97 11.59
C ALA A 26 -44.46 -41.35 10.37
N TYR A 27 -44.66 -41.94 9.19
CA TYR A 27 -44.17 -41.46 7.90
C TYR A 27 -44.73 -40.08 7.53
N GLY A 28 -46.00 -39.80 7.85
CA GLY A 28 -46.62 -38.49 7.66
C GLY A 28 -46.04 -37.39 8.55
N THR A 29 -45.67 -37.73 9.79
CA THR A 29 -45.15 -36.78 10.79
C THR A 29 -43.64 -36.53 10.73
N GLU A 30 -42.87 -37.47 10.18
CA GLU A 30 -41.39 -37.37 10.05
C GLU A 30 -40.93 -36.87 8.66
N ARG A 31 -41.86 -36.69 7.70
CA ARG A 31 -41.59 -36.39 6.28
C ARG A 31 -40.85 -35.07 5.99
N ASP A 32 -41.06 -34.06 6.84
CA ASP A 32 -40.48 -32.72 6.67
C ASP A 32 -39.40 -32.43 7.73
N ARG A 33 -38.99 -33.44 8.51
CA ARG A 33 -38.06 -33.25 9.63
C ARG A 33 -36.63 -33.52 9.25
N ALA A 34 -35.72 -32.71 9.79
CA ALA A 34 -34.29 -32.90 9.66
C ALA A 34 -33.85 -34.23 10.28
N PRO A 35 -32.88 -34.94 9.67
CA PRO A 35 -32.36 -36.19 10.22
C PRO A 35 -31.74 -35.97 11.60
N THR A 36 -31.86 -36.97 12.47
CA THR A 36 -31.24 -36.96 13.80
C THR A 36 -29.72 -36.85 13.68
N GLY A 37 -29.12 -35.92 14.42
CA GLY A 37 -27.68 -35.62 14.38
C GLY A 37 -27.27 -34.57 13.34
N LEU A 38 -28.22 -33.85 12.72
CA LEU A 38 -27.90 -32.76 11.79
C LEU A 38 -27.31 -31.57 12.56
N ILE A 39 -25.99 -31.43 12.52
CA ILE A 39 -25.28 -30.32 13.14
C ILE A 39 -24.65 -29.45 12.04
N VAL A 40 -24.92 -28.14 12.07
CA VAL A 40 -24.34 -27.16 11.15
C VAL A 40 -23.80 -25.99 11.96
N TRP A 41 -22.54 -25.60 11.72
CA TRP A 41 -21.84 -24.53 12.46
C TRP A 41 -21.93 -24.65 13.99
N GLY A 42 -21.96 -25.89 14.50
CA GLY A 42 -22.04 -26.19 15.94
C GLY A 42 -23.46 -26.12 16.54
N GLN A 43 -24.49 -25.85 15.74
CA GLN A 43 -25.89 -25.86 16.17
C GLN A 43 -26.60 -27.14 15.70
N ASP A 44 -27.39 -27.75 16.59
CA ASP A 44 -28.20 -28.95 16.30
C ASP A 44 -29.56 -28.55 15.70
N PHE A 45 -29.88 -29.14 14.55
CA PHE A 45 -31.11 -28.92 13.79
C PHE A 45 -32.02 -30.16 13.76
N SER A 46 -31.68 -31.22 14.48
CA SER A 46 -32.39 -32.49 14.49
C SER A 46 -33.90 -32.33 14.73
N GLY A 47 -34.73 -32.95 13.89
CA GLY A 47 -36.18 -32.97 14.07
C GLY A 47 -36.93 -31.68 13.71
N LEU A 48 -36.23 -30.61 13.33
CA LEU A 48 -36.84 -29.35 12.85
C LEU A 48 -37.38 -29.49 11.43
N SER A 49 -38.39 -28.69 11.08
CA SER A 49 -38.91 -28.69 9.71
C SER A 49 -37.91 -28.09 8.71
N LYS A 50 -38.00 -28.44 7.43
CA LYS A 50 -37.13 -27.83 6.41
C LYS A 50 -37.18 -26.31 6.44
N ILE A 51 -38.39 -25.75 6.56
CA ILE A 51 -38.61 -24.30 6.65
C ILE A 51 -37.90 -23.70 7.87
N GLN A 52 -38.02 -24.34 9.03
CA GLN A 52 -37.36 -23.88 10.26
C GLN A 52 -35.84 -23.90 10.13
N VAL A 53 -35.28 -24.98 9.56
CA VAL A 53 -33.84 -25.09 9.31
C VAL A 53 -33.37 -24.03 8.30
N THR A 54 -34.09 -23.85 7.19
CA THR A 54 -33.79 -22.81 6.20
C THR A 54 -33.75 -21.42 6.83
N THR A 55 -34.78 -21.05 7.60
CA THR A 55 -34.85 -19.73 8.24
C THR A 55 -33.70 -19.53 9.23
N GLN A 56 -33.37 -20.52 10.04
CA GLN A 56 -32.30 -20.41 11.02
C GLN A 56 -30.92 -20.32 10.34
N LEU A 57 -30.62 -21.17 9.36
CA LEU A 57 -29.34 -21.13 8.64
C LEU A 57 -29.14 -19.80 7.90
N LYS A 58 -30.19 -19.29 7.23
CA LYS A 58 -30.13 -17.98 6.54
C LYS A 58 -29.99 -16.79 7.51
N ASN A 59 -30.36 -16.96 8.78
CA ASN A 59 -30.16 -15.97 9.83
C ASN A 59 -28.79 -16.05 10.50
N MET A 60 -28.11 -17.20 10.43
CA MET A 60 -26.75 -17.35 10.94
C MET A 60 -25.71 -16.74 10.02
N ILE A 61 -25.95 -16.70 8.70
CA ILE A 61 -25.02 -16.03 7.78
C ILE A 61 -25.09 -14.50 7.92
N PRO A 62 -23.94 -13.80 7.90
CA PRO A 62 -23.88 -12.36 7.84
C PRO A 62 -24.57 -11.83 6.59
N ASN A 63 -25.27 -10.70 6.73
CA ASN A 63 -25.93 -10.02 5.63
C ASN A 63 -25.48 -8.57 5.47
N ALA A 64 -24.46 -8.13 6.20
CA ALA A 64 -23.91 -6.79 6.08
C ALA A 64 -22.44 -6.74 6.50
N VAL A 65 -21.72 -5.80 5.88
CA VAL A 65 -20.38 -5.37 6.29
C VAL A 65 -20.48 -3.95 6.83
N SER A 66 -19.84 -3.64 7.94
CA SER A 66 -19.76 -2.26 8.44
C SER A 66 -18.38 -1.67 8.34
N TYR A 67 -18.34 -0.38 8.10
CA TYR A 67 -17.11 0.41 8.08
C TYR A 67 -17.39 1.81 8.64
N LYS A 68 -16.66 2.21 9.68
CA LYS A 68 -16.92 3.44 10.46
C LYS A 68 -18.41 3.48 10.87
N ASP A 69 -19.11 4.57 10.59
CA ASP A 69 -20.53 4.75 10.92
C ASP A 69 -21.50 4.21 9.85
N HIS A 70 -20.98 3.52 8.81
CA HIS A 70 -21.77 3.03 7.69
C HIS A 70 -21.92 1.51 7.69
N VAL A 71 -23.12 1.05 7.35
CA VAL A 71 -23.45 -0.38 7.19
C VAL A 71 -23.81 -0.64 5.74
N TYR A 72 -23.10 -1.56 5.11
CA TYR A 72 -23.23 -1.96 3.72
C TYR A 72 -23.91 -3.32 3.64
N PRO A 73 -25.17 -3.40 3.18
CA PRO A 73 -25.87 -4.67 3.09
C PRO A 73 -25.29 -5.54 1.98
N LEU A 74 -25.14 -6.83 2.27
CA LEU A 74 -24.71 -7.88 1.34
C LEU A 74 -25.92 -8.57 0.72
N LYS A 75 -25.89 -8.74 -0.60
CA LYS A 75 -26.76 -9.64 -1.34
C LYS A 75 -26.27 -11.06 -1.14
N THR A 76 -27.17 -11.94 -0.72
CA THR A 76 -26.89 -13.37 -0.43
C THR A 76 -27.75 -14.28 -1.29
N ASN A 77 -28.09 -13.86 -2.51
CA ASN A 77 -29.05 -14.59 -3.35
C ASN A 77 -28.48 -15.95 -3.79
N ARG A 78 -27.22 -15.98 -4.24
CA ARG A 78 -26.54 -17.24 -4.60
C ARG A 78 -26.27 -18.08 -3.37
N SER A 79 -25.80 -17.46 -2.29
CA SER A 79 -25.58 -18.11 -1.00
C SER A 79 -26.86 -18.81 -0.50
N ASN A 80 -28.00 -18.13 -0.56
CA ASN A 80 -29.31 -18.69 -0.18
C ASN A 80 -29.76 -19.83 -1.10
N ALA A 81 -29.53 -19.72 -2.42
CA ALA A 81 -29.87 -20.77 -3.37
C ALA A 81 -29.01 -22.03 -3.20
N GLU A 82 -27.73 -21.87 -2.85
CA GLU A 82 -26.83 -22.98 -2.52
C GLU A 82 -27.26 -23.68 -1.22
N ILE A 83 -27.65 -22.92 -0.19
CA ILE A 83 -28.26 -23.46 1.03
C ILE A 83 -29.53 -24.24 0.70
N ASP A 84 -30.42 -23.69 -0.13
CA ASP A 84 -31.67 -24.35 -0.52
C ASP A 84 -31.39 -25.65 -1.30
N THR A 85 -30.44 -25.62 -2.24
CA THR A 85 -30.00 -26.80 -3.02
C THR A 85 -29.38 -27.87 -2.13
N TRP A 86 -28.58 -27.48 -1.14
CA TRP A 86 -28.03 -28.41 -0.16
C TRP A 86 -29.15 -29.01 0.72
N LEU A 87 -30.10 -28.18 1.16
CA LEU A 87 -31.27 -28.65 1.91
C LEU A 87 -32.15 -29.59 1.07
N ASP A 88 -32.25 -29.44 -0.24
CA ASP A 88 -32.92 -30.40 -1.14
C ASP A 88 -32.23 -31.78 -1.17
N GLN A 89 -30.92 -31.83 -0.92
CA GLN A 89 -30.18 -33.09 -0.80
C GLN A 89 -30.35 -33.73 0.58
N VAL A 90 -30.38 -32.90 1.63
CA VAL A 90 -30.57 -33.35 3.02
C VAL A 90 -32.01 -33.80 3.27
N PHE A 91 -32.99 -33.03 2.80
CA PHE A 91 -34.42 -33.29 2.95
C PHE A 91 -34.97 -33.95 1.66
N PRO A 92 -35.52 -35.18 1.70
CA PRO A 92 -36.01 -35.86 0.51
C PRO A 92 -37.11 -35.11 -0.25
N ILE A 93 -37.08 -35.21 -1.59
CA ILE A 93 -38.27 -35.02 -2.42
C ILE A 93 -39.07 -36.32 -2.43
N SER A 94 -40.35 -36.23 -2.07
CA SER A 94 -41.27 -37.36 -2.05
C SER A 94 -41.58 -37.85 -3.47
N SER A 95 -41.46 -39.16 -3.71
CA SER A 95 -41.93 -39.77 -4.96
C SER A 95 -43.45 -40.01 -5.00
N GLY A 96 -44.14 -39.74 -3.89
CA GLY A 96 -45.57 -40.02 -3.73
C GLY A 96 -45.87 -41.46 -3.28
N SER A 97 -44.85 -42.31 -3.13
CA SER A 97 -45.00 -43.69 -2.63
C SER A 97 -44.12 -43.94 -1.41
N TRP A 98 -44.77 -44.23 -0.28
CA TRP A 98 -44.12 -44.43 1.02
C TRP A 98 -43.15 -45.61 1.05
N PHE A 99 -43.44 -46.68 0.31
CA PHE A 99 -42.60 -47.88 0.28
C PHE A 99 -41.27 -47.64 -0.44
N SER A 100 -41.30 -46.94 -1.59
CA SER A 100 -40.08 -46.57 -2.32
C SER A 100 -39.25 -45.53 -1.58
N ASP A 101 -39.91 -44.65 -0.83
CA ASP A 101 -39.23 -43.62 -0.04
C ASP A 101 -38.61 -44.22 1.24
N ALA A 102 -39.26 -45.21 1.87
CA ALA A 102 -38.71 -45.95 3.00
C ALA A 102 -37.47 -46.79 2.63
N ILE A 103 -37.49 -47.51 1.50
CA ILE A 103 -36.33 -48.28 1.02
C ILE A 103 -35.17 -47.34 0.64
N ARG A 104 -35.47 -46.21 -0.01
CA ARG A 104 -34.44 -45.19 -0.31
C ARG A 104 -33.84 -44.57 0.94
N ASN A 105 -34.61 -44.39 2.02
CA ASN A 105 -34.12 -43.87 3.29
C ASN A 105 -33.26 -44.89 4.05
N LEU A 106 -33.61 -46.18 4.02
CA LEU A 106 -32.83 -47.26 4.64
C LEU A 106 -31.50 -47.55 3.94
N ALA A 107 -31.43 -47.31 2.62
CA ALA A 107 -30.21 -47.48 1.83
C ALA A 107 -29.29 -46.25 1.86
N ARG A 108 -29.60 -45.22 2.66
CA ARG A 108 -28.79 -44.00 2.67
C ARG A 108 -27.46 -44.22 3.37
N PRO A 109 -26.33 -43.86 2.73
CA PRO A 109 -25.12 -43.62 3.50
C PRO A 109 -25.43 -42.49 4.49
N VAL A 110 -25.02 -42.66 5.75
CA VAL A 110 -24.99 -41.55 6.72
C VAL A 110 -24.08 -40.50 6.10
N VAL A 111 -24.68 -39.47 5.50
CA VAL A 111 -23.89 -38.39 4.92
C VAL A 111 -23.35 -37.62 6.11
N ALA A 112 -22.11 -37.93 6.49
CA ALA A 112 -21.27 -36.99 7.21
C ALA A 112 -21.02 -35.82 6.24
N THR A 113 -22.01 -34.96 6.07
CA THR A 113 -21.91 -33.75 5.26
C THR A 113 -20.86 -32.87 5.92
N SER A 114 -19.65 -32.83 5.33
CA SER A 114 -18.68 -31.82 5.70
C SER A 114 -19.33 -30.46 5.47
N SER A 115 -19.47 -29.66 6.52
CA SER A 115 -20.07 -28.33 6.52
C SER A 115 -19.33 -27.30 5.64
N ASN A 116 -18.20 -27.67 5.04
CA ASN A 116 -17.31 -26.77 4.30
C ASN A 116 -17.92 -26.24 2.98
N SER A 117 -19.04 -26.79 2.51
CA SER A 117 -19.69 -26.36 1.26
C SER A 117 -20.94 -25.49 1.48
N ILE A 118 -21.29 -25.15 2.72
CA ILE A 118 -22.51 -24.42 3.06
C ILE A 118 -22.10 -23.11 3.72
N GLY A 119 -22.61 -21.99 3.22
CA GLY A 119 -22.32 -20.67 3.78
C GLY A 119 -22.48 -19.57 2.74
N LEU A 120 -21.68 -18.53 2.89
CA LEU A 120 -21.61 -17.45 1.90
C LEU A 120 -20.93 -17.94 0.63
N ASN A 121 -21.47 -17.57 -0.53
CA ASN A 121 -20.82 -17.83 -1.81
C ASN A 121 -19.66 -16.85 -2.00
N LYS A 122 -18.44 -17.39 -2.15
CA LYS A 122 -17.21 -16.58 -2.22
C LYS A 122 -17.21 -15.57 -3.39
N GLU A 123 -17.64 -16.00 -4.57
CA GLU A 123 -17.64 -15.12 -5.76
C GLU A 123 -18.65 -13.97 -5.62
N GLU A 124 -19.85 -14.28 -5.10
CA GLU A 124 -20.91 -13.30 -4.83
C GLU A 124 -20.45 -12.24 -3.83
N ILE A 125 -19.78 -12.65 -2.75
CA ILE A 125 -19.32 -11.72 -1.71
C ILE A 125 -18.09 -10.95 -2.16
N ILE A 126 -17.09 -11.59 -2.80
CA ILE A 126 -15.90 -10.87 -3.28
C ILE A 126 -16.28 -9.78 -4.27
N THR A 127 -17.21 -10.04 -5.19
CA THR A 127 -17.67 -9.01 -6.15
C THR A 127 -18.26 -7.79 -5.43
N GLN A 128 -18.99 -8.01 -4.34
CA GLN A 128 -19.56 -6.93 -3.52
C GLN A 128 -18.51 -6.21 -2.68
N LEU A 129 -17.53 -6.94 -2.13
CA LEU A 129 -16.39 -6.34 -1.44
C LEU A 129 -15.54 -5.49 -2.38
N GLN A 130 -15.39 -5.88 -3.65
CA GLN A 130 -14.72 -5.06 -4.67
C GLN A 130 -15.50 -3.78 -4.99
N GLU A 131 -16.83 -3.83 -5.03
CA GLU A 131 -17.65 -2.62 -5.18
C GLU A 131 -17.54 -1.71 -3.94
N LEU A 132 -17.54 -2.32 -2.76
CA LEU A 132 -17.35 -1.64 -1.48
C LEU A 132 -15.96 -0.99 -1.39
N SER A 133 -14.93 -1.65 -1.90
CA SER A 133 -13.57 -1.10 -1.91
C SER A 133 -13.53 0.23 -2.64
N ARG A 134 -14.31 0.44 -3.71
CA ARG A 134 -14.36 1.76 -4.40
C ARG A 134 -14.88 2.91 -3.53
N HIS A 135 -15.63 2.60 -2.47
CA HIS A 135 -16.17 3.58 -1.54
C HIS A 135 -15.26 3.76 -0.30
N ILE A 136 -14.52 2.71 0.07
CA ILE A 136 -13.64 2.68 1.24
C ILE A 136 -12.21 3.13 0.88
N ASP A 137 -11.72 2.75 -0.29
CA ASP A 137 -10.36 2.98 -0.73
C ASP A 137 -10.13 4.48 -0.92
N GLN A 138 -9.31 5.07 -0.06
CA GLN A 138 -8.92 6.47 -0.14
C GLN A 138 -7.47 6.56 -0.64
N PRO A 139 -7.21 7.35 -1.70
CA PRO A 139 -5.85 7.52 -2.18
C PRO A 139 -5.00 8.24 -1.15
N LYS A 140 -3.77 7.77 -0.95
CA LYS A 140 -2.79 8.47 -0.13
C LYS A 140 -2.40 9.80 -0.78
N SER A 141 -2.15 10.82 0.02
CA SER A 141 -1.56 12.10 -0.41
C SER A 141 -0.19 12.28 0.23
N LEU A 142 0.81 12.64 -0.57
CA LEU A 142 2.18 12.83 -0.09
C LEU A 142 2.30 14.13 0.69
N SER A 143 3.09 14.11 1.76
CA SER A 143 3.48 15.36 2.42
C SER A 143 4.57 16.04 1.61
N THR A 144 4.52 17.37 1.46
CA THR A 144 5.54 18.11 0.72
C THR A 144 6.19 19.15 1.61
N ILE A 145 7.44 19.47 1.30
CA ILE A 145 8.20 20.52 1.96
C ILE A 145 9.03 21.28 0.93
N ALA A 146 9.07 22.59 1.07
CA ALA A 146 9.86 23.48 0.24
C ALA A 146 10.52 24.55 1.10
N TYR A 147 11.66 25.07 0.66
CA TYR A 147 12.28 26.23 1.26
C TYR A 147 12.03 27.46 0.36
N SER A 148 11.25 28.41 0.86
CA SER A 148 10.91 29.66 0.18
C SER A 148 10.97 30.81 1.17
N GLU A 149 11.32 32.02 0.72
CA GLU A 149 11.29 33.24 1.56
C GLU A 149 11.89 33.14 2.98
N GLY A 150 12.97 32.36 3.14
CA GLY A 150 13.63 32.23 4.45
C GLY A 150 13.04 31.17 5.37
N ARG A 151 12.00 30.44 4.94
CA ARG A 151 11.23 29.50 5.77
C ARG A 151 10.98 28.16 5.06
N LEU A 152 10.78 27.12 5.86
CA LEU A 152 10.32 25.81 5.41
C LEU A 152 8.79 25.78 5.35
N GLU A 153 8.24 25.74 4.16
CA GLU A 153 6.81 25.62 3.87
C GLU A 153 6.44 24.14 3.76
N ARG A 154 5.41 23.71 4.48
CA ARG A 154 5.00 22.30 4.58
C ARG A 154 3.54 22.15 4.21
N THR A 155 3.24 21.13 3.43
CA THR A 155 1.88 20.66 3.15
C THR A 155 1.75 19.24 3.68
N TYR A 156 0.79 19.02 4.56
CA TYR A 156 0.59 17.72 5.19
C TYR A 156 -0.31 16.84 4.33
N GLY A 157 0.23 15.70 3.94
CA GLY A 157 -0.51 14.63 3.30
C GLY A 157 -1.28 13.77 4.31
N GLN A 158 -1.98 12.78 3.79
CA GLN A 158 -2.78 11.83 4.55
C GLN A 158 -2.48 10.42 4.06
N SER A 159 -2.40 9.47 4.98
CA SER A 159 -2.36 8.04 4.63
C SER A 159 -3.62 7.67 3.86
N GLY A 160 -3.46 6.75 2.91
CA GLY A 160 -4.60 6.15 2.24
C GLY A 160 -5.24 5.07 3.11
N GLU A 161 -6.44 4.68 2.74
CA GLU A 161 -7.13 3.53 3.30
C GLU A 161 -7.36 2.54 2.16
N ARG A 162 -7.24 1.23 2.44
CA ARG A 162 -7.57 0.19 1.47
C ARG A 162 -8.29 -0.96 2.16
N LEU A 163 -9.44 -1.36 1.60
CA LEU A 163 -10.15 -2.54 2.07
C LEU A 163 -9.30 -3.80 1.82
N ASP A 164 -9.04 -4.55 2.89
CA ASP A 164 -8.49 -5.90 2.79
C ASP A 164 -9.63 -6.88 2.49
N ILE A 165 -9.83 -7.15 1.19
CA ILE A 165 -10.92 -8.00 0.70
C ILE A 165 -10.77 -9.43 1.23
N ASP A 166 -9.55 -9.96 1.27
CA ASP A 166 -9.30 -11.35 1.63
C ASP A 166 -9.52 -11.58 3.13
N GLU A 167 -9.01 -10.68 3.99
CA GLU A 167 -9.27 -10.75 5.42
C GLU A 167 -10.74 -10.46 5.76
N THR A 168 -11.37 -9.50 5.07
CA THR A 168 -12.80 -9.21 5.27
C THR A 168 -13.66 -10.42 4.88
N TRP A 169 -13.34 -11.07 3.76
CA TRP A 169 -13.98 -12.32 3.35
C TRP A 169 -13.78 -13.42 4.38
N LEU A 170 -12.55 -13.59 4.88
CA LEU A 170 -12.24 -14.61 5.87
C LEU A 170 -13.09 -14.43 7.12
N LYS A 171 -13.17 -13.20 7.66
CA LYS A 171 -14.04 -12.86 8.79
C LYS A 171 -15.52 -13.16 8.50
N LEU A 172 -16.02 -12.75 7.33
CA LEU A 172 -17.41 -13.02 6.92
C LEU A 172 -17.71 -14.51 6.83
N SER A 173 -16.80 -15.30 6.27
CA SER A 173 -17.00 -16.74 6.05
C SER A 173 -17.02 -17.56 7.33
N GLN A 174 -16.39 -17.06 8.40
CA GLN A 174 -16.28 -17.73 9.70
C GLN A 174 -17.30 -17.21 10.73
N GLU A 175 -17.97 -16.11 10.44
CA GLU A 175 -18.97 -15.51 11.33
C GLU A 175 -20.33 -16.19 11.12
N HIS A 176 -20.90 -16.71 12.21
CA HIS A 176 -22.19 -17.42 12.21
C HIS A 176 -23.12 -17.00 13.35
N LYS A 177 -22.71 -16.01 14.16
CA LYS A 177 -23.44 -15.50 15.32
C LYS A 177 -23.92 -14.08 15.10
N SER A 178 -23.13 -13.27 14.40
CA SER A 178 -23.48 -11.89 14.05
C SER A 178 -24.00 -11.78 12.62
N ARG A 179 -25.01 -10.92 12.43
CA ARG A 179 -25.51 -10.53 11.11
C ARG A 179 -24.61 -9.52 10.41
N GLN A 180 -23.72 -8.88 11.16
CA GLN A 180 -22.88 -7.79 10.70
C GLN A 180 -21.41 -8.07 11.07
N VAL A 181 -20.52 -7.88 10.10
CA VAL A 181 -19.07 -8.02 10.27
C VAL A 181 -18.38 -6.71 9.94
N GLU A 182 -17.43 -6.30 10.77
CA GLU A 182 -16.62 -5.12 10.50
C GLU A 182 -15.60 -5.39 9.39
N ALA A 183 -15.55 -4.49 8.41
CA ALA A 183 -14.57 -4.50 7.32
C ALA A 183 -13.14 -4.41 7.87
N VAL A 184 -12.23 -5.19 7.29
CA VAL A 184 -10.81 -5.06 7.58
C VAL A 184 -10.21 -4.04 6.62
N VAL A 185 -9.71 -2.93 7.14
CA VAL A 185 -9.10 -1.87 6.34
C VAL A 185 -7.64 -1.71 6.73
N ALA A 186 -6.77 -1.74 5.74
CA ALA A 186 -5.35 -1.49 5.89
C ALA A 186 -5.04 -0.03 5.60
N GLU A 187 -4.28 0.60 6.49
CA GLU A 187 -3.70 1.92 6.24
C GLU A 187 -2.56 1.81 5.23
N VAL A 188 -2.58 2.66 4.20
CA VAL A 188 -1.53 2.75 3.19
C VAL A 188 -0.71 4.01 3.47
N PRO A 189 0.47 3.90 4.11
CA PRO A 189 1.24 5.08 4.48
C PRO A 189 1.68 5.89 3.25
N ALA A 190 1.54 7.21 3.34
CA ALA A 190 2.15 8.14 2.42
C ALA A 190 3.66 8.25 2.70
N GLN A 191 4.48 8.26 1.65
CA GLN A 191 5.94 8.45 1.77
C GLN A 191 6.41 9.49 0.77
N PRO A 192 6.95 10.65 1.23
CA PRO A 192 7.10 11.04 2.63
C PRO A 192 5.76 11.30 3.34
N GLY A 193 5.67 10.86 4.59
CA GLY A 193 4.54 11.15 5.49
C GLY A 193 4.76 12.43 6.29
N VAL A 194 3.78 12.78 7.12
CA VAL A 194 3.85 13.98 7.99
C VAL A 194 5.04 13.90 8.94
N ALA A 195 5.26 12.74 9.57
CA ALA A 195 6.38 12.53 10.47
C ALA A 195 7.74 12.70 9.77
N ASP A 196 7.85 12.33 8.50
CA ASP A 196 9.09 12.43 7.74
C ASP A 196 9.47 13.89 7.46
N ILE A 197 8.52 14.69 6.97
CA ILE A 197 8.79 16.11 6.67
C ILE A 197 8.95 16.96 7.92
N MET A 198 8.38 16.52 9.06
CA MET A 198 8.53 17.21 10.35
C MET A 198 9.92 17.02 10.95
N LYS A 199 10.65 15.97 10.58
CA LYS A 199 12.05 15.77 10.97
C LYS A 199 13.02 16.72 10.25
N ILE A 200 12.64 17.27 9.10
CA ILE A 200 13.47 18.22 8.35
C ILE A 200 13.36 19.59 9.01
N GLN A 201 14.37 19.96 9.81
CA GLN A 201 14.36 21.21 10.58
C GLN A 201 15.71 21.93 10.55
N SER A 202 16.79 21.17 10.68
CA SER A 202 18.14 21.72 10.87
C SER A 202 18.83 21.95 9.54
N ILE A 203 19.66 23.00 9.47
CA ILE A 203 20.61 23.19 8.38
C ILE A 203 21.84 22.32 8.69
N LEU A 204 22.11 21.33 7.84
CA LEU A 204 23.27 20.44 7.96
C LEU A 204 24.46 20.95 7.13
N GLY A 205 24.18 21.74 6.10
CA GLY A 205 25.20 22.39 5.28
C GLY A 205 24.67 23.64 4.58
N ASP A 206 25.55 24.61 4.36
CA ASP A 206 25.27 25.90 3.74
C ASP A 206 26.55 26.46 3.10
N TYR A 207 26.55 26.52 1.77
CA TYR A 207 27.71 26.98 1.01
C TYR A 207 27.30 27.89 -0.14
N THR A 208 28.08 28.95 -0.34
CA THR A 208 27.88 29.93 -1.41
C THR A 208 29.09 29.98 -2.32
N THR A 209 28.86 29.99 -3.63
CA THR A 209 29.88 30.27 -4.64
C THR A 209 29.46 31.46 -5.50
N TYR A 210 30.44 32.12 -6.10
CA TYR A 210 30.24 33.33 -6.90
C TYR A 210 30.59 33.08 -8.36
N PHE A 211 29.97 33.83 -9.26
CA PHE A 211 30.24 33.76 -10.70
C PHE A 211 30.21 35.14 -11.35
N ASN A 212 30.86 35.29 -12.49
CA ASN A 212 30.80 36.52 -13.27
C ASN A 212 29.43 36.64 -13.97
N ALA A 213 28.58 37.53 -13.50
CA ALA A 213 27.25 37.76 -14.07
C ALA A 213 27.28 38.32 -15.51
N GLN A 214 28.42 38.87 -15.96
CA GLN A 214 28.59 39.33 -17.35
C GLN A 214 28.83 38.18 -18.33
N ASP A 215 29.22 37.00 -17.85
CA ASP A 215 29.24 35.78 -18.65
C ASP A 215 27.82 35.20 -18.71
N VAL A 216 27.01 35.78 -19.59
CA VAL A 216 25.58 35.48 -19.72
C VAL A 216 25.31 34.00 -20.02
N PRO A 217 26.00 33.34 -20.98
CA PRO A 217 25.81 31.91 -21.24
C PRO A 217 26.08 31.03 -20.03
N ARG A 218 27.23 31.23 -19.37
CA ARG A 218 27.60 30.48 -18.16
C ARG A 218 26.62 30.71 -17.01
N THR A 219 26.22 31.96 -16.80
CA THR A 219 25.26 32.34 -15.76
C THR A 219 23.91 31.66 -15.98
N LYS A 220 23.44 31.57 -17.22
CA LYS A 220 22.20 30.86 -17.55
C LYS A 220 22.32 29.37 -17.20
N ASN A 221 23.43 28.72 -17.52
CA ASN A 221 23.66 27.31 -17.23
C ASN A 221 23.64 27.00 -15.72
N VAL A 222 24.33 27.83 -14.92
CA VAL A 222 24.32 27.73 -13.45
C VAL A 222 22.90 27.86 -12.91
N ARG A 223 22.13 28.84 -13.39
CA ARG A 223 20.74 29.03 -12.96
C ARG A 223 19.84 27.84 -13.31
N LEU A 224 20.00 27.26 -14.49
CA LEU A 224 19.23 26.09 -14.91
C LEU A 224 19.54 24.87 -14.03
N ALA A 225 20.81 24.60 -13.76
CA ALA A 225 21.21 23.51 -12.87
C ALA A 225 20.66 23.73 -11.44
N ALA A 226 20.76 24.94 -10.90
CA ALA A 226 20.20 25.29 -9.60
C ALA A 226 18.67 25.07 -9.52
N ILE A 227 17.93 25.39 -10.58
CA ILE A 227 16.47 25.14 -10.64
C ILE A 227 16.18 23.64 -10.52
N SER A 228 16.93 22.78 -11.22
CA SER A 228 16.76 21.32 -11.15
C SER A 228 17.06 20.75 -9.76
N LEU A 229 17.97 21.36 -9.01
CA LEU A 229 18.36 20.94 -7.66
C LEU A 229 17.40 21.44 -6.58
N ASN A 230 16.73 22.57 -6.80
CA ASN A 230 15.99 23.26 -5.76
C ASN A 230 14.74 22.50 -5.29
N ASN A 231 14.52 22.49 -3.98
CA ASN A 231 13.44 21.77 -3.29
C ASN A 231 13.42 20.26 -3.56
N ARG A 232 14.59 19.66 -3.82
CA ARG A 232 14.69 18.21 -4.03
C ARG A 232 14.75 17.48 -2.70
N LEU A 233 13.84 16.52 -2.53
CA LEU A 233 13.86 15.58 -1.41
C LEU A 233 14.71 14.35 -1.72
N ILE A 234 15.46 13.88 -0.73
CA ILE A 234 16.27 12.66 -0.79
C ILE A 234 15.83 11.74 0.35
N PRO A 235 15.18 10.61 0.06
CA PRO A 235 14.84 9.58 1.05
C PRO A 235 16.05 9.04 1.83
N PRO A 236 15.87 8.59 3.08
CA PRO A 236 16.93 7.92 3.83
C PRO A 236 17.39 6.64 3.10
N GLY A 237 18.70 6.38 3.11
CA GLY A 237 19.37 5.27 2.43
C GLY A 237 19.60 5.47 0.93
N GLN A 238 18.94 6.43 0.28
CA GLN A 238 19.04 6.64 -1.17
C GLN A 238 20.36 7.31 -1.56
N VAL A 239 20.92 6.88 -2.69
CA VAL A 239 22.04 7.58 -3.35
C VAL A 239 21.47 8.66 -4.27
N PHE A 240 21.91 9.90 -4.06
CA PHE A 240 21.69 11.01 -4.96
C PHE A 240 22.73 10.99 -6.08
N SER A 241 22.30 11.22 -7.31
CA SER A 241 23.16 11.49 -8.47
C SER A 241 22.90 12.88 -8.98
N PHE A 242 23.95 13.67 -9.16
CA PHE A 242 23.84 15.01 -9.71
C PHE A 242 23.38 14.96 -11.16
N ASN A 243 23.92 14.05 -11.98
CA ASN A 243 23.53 13.91 -13.37
C ASN A 243 22.09 13.42 -13.56
N ASP A 244 21.58 12.54 -12.69
CA ASP A 244 20.17 12.10 -12.75
C ASP A 244 19.19 13.25 -12.48
N VAL A 245 19.59 14.21 -11.66
CA VAL A 245 18.75 15.36 -11.29
C VAL A 245 18.87 16.51 -12.28
N VAL A 246 20.09 16.83 -12.71
CA VAL A 246 20.37 17.98 -13.58
C VAL A 246 20.17 17.64 -15.07
N GLY A 247 20.29 16.37 -15.45
CA GLY A 247 20.08 15.88 -16.81
C GLY A 247 21.23 16.17 -17.77
N GLU A 248 21.05 15.86 -19.05
CA GLU A 248 22.04 16.16 -20.09
C GLU A 248 22.06 17.67 -20.42
N ARG A 249 23.26 18.22 -20.63
CA ARG A 249 23.45 19.68 -20.79
C ARG A 249 23.38 20.07 -22.28
N THR A 250 22.23 19.88 -22.90
CA THR A 250 22.03 20.17 -24.34
C THR A 250 21.37 21.53 -24.57
N GLU A 251 21.48 22.06 -25.80
CA GLU A 251 20.72 23.26 -26.24
C GLU A 251 19.20 23.06 -26.09
N ALA A 252 18.69 21.85 -26.39
CA ALA A 252 17.27 21.51 -26.24
C ALA A 252 16.79 21.58 -24.78
N ALA A 253 17.68 21.26 -23.82
CA ALA A 253 17.43 21.43 -22.39
C ALA A 253 17.64 22.89 -21.92
N GLY A 254 17.98 23.80 -22.84
CA GLY A 254 18.11 25.24 -22.60
C GLY A 254 19.52 25.71 -22.21
N TYR A 255 20.48 24.78 -22.11
CA TYR A 255 21.88 25.08 -21.85
C TYR A 255 22.53 25.79 -23.04
N LEU A 256 23.52 26.63 -22.76
CA LEU A 256 24.26 27.39 -23.76
C LEU A 256 25.73 26.98 -23.77
N PRO A 257 26.42 27.12 -24.91
CA PRO A 257 27.86 26.94 -24.98
C PRO A 257 28.58 27.95 -24.07
N ALA A 258 29.44 27.46 -23.18
CA ALA A 258 30.30 28.27 -22.31
C ALA A 258 31.65 27.58 -22.12
N PHE A 259 32.61 28.23 -21.47
CA PHE A 259 33.93 27.62 -21.25
C PHE A 259 33.83 26.40 -20.33
N VAL A 260 34.44 25.31 -20.76
CA VAL A 260 34.59 24.03 -20.06
C VAL A 260 36.06 23.62 -20.04
N PHE A 261 36.44 22.80 -19.06
CA PHE A 261 37.79 22.25 -18.95
C PHE A 261 37.80 20.82 -19.48
N VAL A 262 38.59 20.54 -20.52
CA VAL A 262 38.76 19.20 -21.12
C VAL A 262 40.25 18.97 -21.35
N ASP A 263 40.79 17.87 -20.85
CA ASP A 263 42.20 17.46 -21.07
C ASP A 263 43.23 18.58 -20.87
N GLN A 264 43.11 19.33 -19.77
CA GLN A 264 43.97 20.48 -19.41
C GLN A 264 43.84 21.70 -20.35
N ALA A 265 42.86 21.72 -21.24
CA ALA A 265 42.52 22.85 -22.10
C ALA A 265 41.18 23.49 -21.69
N VAL A 266 41.03 24.78 -22.05
CA VAL A 266 39.77 25.52 -21.92
C VAL A 266 39.14 25.58 -23.31
N VAL A 267 38.01 24.90 -23.49
CA VAL A 267 37.26 24.87 -24.76
C VAL A 267 35.84 25.37 -24.53
N LYS A 268 35.11 25.73 -25.59
CA LYS A 268 33.68 25.99 -25.49
C LYS A 268 32.92 24.67 -25.62
N GLY A 269 32.02 24.40 -24.69
CA GLY A 269 31.14 23.24 -24.69
C GLY A 269 29.81 23.56 -24.02
N ASP A 270 28.81 22.75 -24.29
CA ASP A 270 27.48 22.96 -23.72
C ASP A 270 27.50 22.70 -22.20
N GLY A 271 26.75 23.52 -21.45
CA GLY A 271 26.68 23.39 -20.00
C GLY A 271 27.90 23.90 -19.24
N GLY A 272 28.80 24.66 -19.86
CA GLY A 272 29.89 25.33 -19.15
C GLY A 272 29.36 26.17 -17.98
N GLY A 273 29.94 25.95 -16.79
CA GLY A 273 29.49 26.52 -15.53
C GLY A 273 28.84 25.52 -14.56
N VAL A 274 28.22 24.43 -15.04
CA VAL A 274 27.45 23.49 -14.21
C VAL A 274 28.31 22.76 -13.15
N CYS A 275 29.61 22.59 -13.40
CA CYS A 275 30.52 22.03 -12.37
C CYS A 275 30.61 22.90 -11.10
N GLN A 276 30.25 24.19 -11.18
CA GLN A 276 30.15 25.05 -10.01
C GLN A 276 29.00 24.60 -9.10
N ASP A 277 27.86 24.22 -9.68
CA ASP A 277 26.71 23.73 -8.95
C ASP A 277 27.02 22.41 -8.24
N SER A 278 27.64 21.44 -8.93
CA SER A 278 28.05 20.18 -8.29
C SER A 278 29.11 20.41 -7.21
N SER A 279 30.06 21.32 -7.43
CA SER A 279 31.07 21.66 -6.41
C SER A 279 30.46 22.37 -5.20
N THR A 280 29.47 23.24 -5.41
CA THR A 280 28.74 23.91 -4.32
C THR A 280 27.95 22.89 -3.50
N LEU A 281 27.26 21.95 -4.17
CA LEU A 281 26.53 20.88 -3.52
C LEU A 281 27.48 19.96 -2.74
N TYR A 282 28.64 19.63 -3.32
CA TYR A 282 29.66 18.84 -2.66
C TYR A 282 30.13 19.46 -1.33
N GLN A 283 30.33 20.77 -1.28
CA GLN A 283 30.71 21.44 -0.03
C GLN A 283 29.64 21.31 1.05
N VAL A 284 28.38 21.46 0.68
CA VAL A 284 27.24 21.28 1.59
C VAL A 284 27.14 19.84 2.09
N VAL A 285 27.33 18.85 1.22
CA VAL A 285 27.34 17.42 1.55
C VAL A 285 28.48 17.07 2.50
N ARG A 286 29.67 17.67 2.30
CA ARG A 286 30.81 17.52 3.23
C ARG A 286 30.53 18.10 4.60
N GLN A 287 29.96 19.31 4.67
CA GLN A 287 29.60 19.95 5.94
C GLN A 287 28.59 19.10 6.72
N ALA A 288 27.65 18.47 6.01
CA ALA A 288 26.66 17.56 6.58
C ALA A 288 27.23 16.17 6.91
N ASN A 289 28.53 15.93 6.67
CA ASN A 289 29.22 14.65 6.93
C ASN A 289 28.52 13.43 6.30
N LEU A 290 27.99 13.59 5.08
CA LEU A 290 27.36 12.51 4.33
C LEU A 290 28.38 11.65 3.60
N THR A 291 28.04 10.38 3.39
CA THR A 291 28.89 9.45 2.62
C THR A 291 28.94 9.84 1.15
N ILE A 292 30.15 10.07 0.62
CA ILE A 292 30.41 10.34 -0.79
C ILE A 292 30.62 9.02 -1.52
N GLU A 293 29.81 8.77 -2.56
CA GLU A 293 29.84 7.55 -3.37
C GLU A 293 30.70 7.75 -4.63
N GLU A 294 30.69 8.97 -5.19
CA GLU A 294 31.50 9.33 -6.35
C GLU A 294 31.88 10.80 -6.30
N LYS A 295 33.16 11.08 -6.54
CA LYS A 295 33.68 12.44 -6.71
C LYS A 295 34.92 12.44 -7.59
N HIS A 296 34.96 13.37 -8.53
CA HIS A 296 36.13 13.66 -9.35
C HIS A 296 36.55 15.12 -9.17
N THR A 297 37.83 15.41 -9.37
CA THR A 297 38.36 16.79 -9.37
C THR A 297 38.81 17.18 -10.77
N HIS A 298 38.73 18.46 -11.08
CA HIS A 298 39.23 19.00 -12.33
C HIS A 298 40.76 18.81 -12.38
N SER A 299 41.28 18.65 -13.59
CA SER A 299 42.73 18.63 -13.83
C SER A 299 43.38 20.01 -13.61
N LEU A 300 42.59 21.09 -13.71
CA LEU A 300 43.01 22.47 -13.46
C LEU A 300 42.22 23.07 -12.29
N PRO A 301 42.84 23.95 -11.49
CA PRO A 301 42.15 24.59 -10.37
C PRO A 301 41.02 25.49 -10.89
N VAL A 302 39.90 25.46 -10.18
CA VAL A 302 38.72 26.28 -10.46
C VAL A 302 38.64 27.47 -9.51
N SER A 303 38.05 28.56 -9.99
CA SER A 303 38.03 29.85 -9.28
C SER A 303 36.79 30.05 -8.42
N TYR A 304 36.07 29.01 -7.99
CA TYR A 304 34.85 29.09 -7.18
C TYR A 304 34.89 28.24 -5.90
N VAL A 305 35.90 27.38 -5.73
CA VAL A 305 36.18 26.60 -4.51
C VAL A 305 37.69 26.41 -4.35
N LEU A 306 38.13 26.04 -3.15
CA LEU A 306 39.51 25.70 -2.87
C LEU A 306 40.02 24.52 -3.71
N LYS A 307 41.33 24.49 -3.95
CA LYS A 307 41.98 23.43 -4.75
C LYS A 307 41.67 22.04 -4.16
N GLY A 308 41.19 21.13 -5.01
CA GLY A 308 40.83 19.77 -4.64
C GLY A 308 39.48 19.65 -3.92
N GLN A 309 38.81 20.77 -3.66
CA GLN A 309 37.49 20.84 -3.03
C GLN A 309 36.35 21.00 -4.07
N ASP A 310 36.63 20.70 -5.33
CA ASP A 310 35.66 20.68 -6.41
C ASP A 310 35.11 19.27 -6.65
N ALA A 311 33.99 19.22 -7.36
CA ALA A 311 33.34 17.99 -7.83
C ALA A 311 32.99 18.14 -9.33
N THR A 312 33.85 17.62 -10.20
CA THR A 312 33.65 17.65 -11.65
C THR A 312 32.56 16.69 -12.08
N VAL A 313 31.71 17.13 -13.01
CA VAL A 313 30.66 16.31 -13.60
C VAL A 313 30.70 16.42 -15.12
N SER A 314 30.39 15.32 -15.79
CA SER A 314 30.23 15.20 -17.23
C SER A 314 29.15 14.16 -17.48
N TYR A 315 28.05 14.56 -18.13
CA TYR A 315 26.90 13.67 -18.30
C TYR A 315 27.30 12.36 -19.01
N GLY A 316 26.91 11.23 -18.44
CA GLY A 316 27.26 9.90 -18.95
C GLY A 316 28.69 9.43 -18.69
N VAL A 317 29.56 10.24 -18.07
CA VAL A 317 30.98 9.89 -17.83
C VAL A 317 31.41 10.11 -16.38
N LEU A 318 31.24 11.31 -15.83
CA LEU A 318 31.65 11.68 -14.47
C LEU A 318 30.45 12.21 -13.70
N ASP A 319 30.25 11.74 -12.48
CA ASP A 319 29.15 12.19 -11.64
C ASP A 319 29.62 12.62 -10.24
N PHE A 320 28.78 13.38 -9.57
CA PHE A 320 28.88 13.61 -8.15
C PHE A 320 27.74 12.89 -7.45
N ARG A 321 28.08 11.88 -6.64
CA ARG A 321 27.12 11.01 -5.97
C ARG A 321 27.38 10.94 -4.49
N PHE A 322 26.33 10.98 -3.70
CA PHE A 322 26.41 10.83 -2.25
C PHE A 322 25.18 10.09 -1.74
N ARG A 323 25.31 9.44 -0.59
CA ARG A 323 24.22 8.74 0.07
C ARG A 323 23.60 9.61 1.14
N ASN A 324 22.28 9.64 1.18
CA ASN A 324 21.59 10.07 2.39
C ASN A 324 21.67 8.94 3.42
N ASP A 325 22.70 8.96 4.26
CA ASP A 325 22.90 8.01 5.36
C ASP A 325 22.36 8.52 6.70
N THR A 326 21.49 9.55 6.67
CA THR A 326 20.76 10.06 7.84
C THR A 326 19.52 9.22 8.15
N GLN A 327 18.92 9.41 9.33
CA GLN A 327 17.68 8.74 9.78
C GLN A 327 16.38 9.37 9.21
N GLY A 328 16.49 10.28 8.25
CA GLY A 328 15.35 11.02 7.71
C GLY A 328 15.57 11.47 6.26
N TYR A 329 14.58 12.20 5.75
CA TYR A 329 14.70 12.83 4.45
C TYR A 329 15.65 14.04 4.52
N LEU A 330 16.35 14.30 3.43
CA LEU A 330 17.07 15.55 3.22
C LEU A 330 16.33 16.43 2.21
N LEU A 331 16.39 17.74 2.39
CA LEU A 331 15.89 18.73 1.45
C LEU A 331 17.05 19.59 0.94
N ILE A 332 17.27 19.59 -0.37
CA ILE A 332 18.17 20.54 -1.04
C ILE A 332 17.40 21.82 -1.36
N SER A 333 17.91 22.96 -0.93
CA SER A 333 17.54 24.26 -1.48
C SER A 333 18.70 24.83 -2.28
N ALA A 334 18.47 25.17 -3.54
CA ALA A 334 19.47 25.76 -4.42
C ALA A 334 18.90 27.08 -4.97
N ARG A 335 19.59 28.18 -4.68
CA ARG A 335 19.14 29.53 -5.04
C ARG A 335 20.25 30.30 -5.69
N THR A 336 19.92 31.06 -6.71
CA THR A 336 20.85 31.98 -7.37
C THR A 336 20.41 33.42 -7.19
N GLY A 337 21.36 34.31 -6.96
CA GLY A 337 21.16 35.76 -7.03
C GLY A 337 21.70 36.36 -8.33
N SER A 338 22.12 37.63 -8.25
CA SER A 338 22.72 38.34 -9.37
C SER A 338 24.03 37.70 -9.83
N ASN A 339 24.91 37.35 -8.90
CA ASN A 339 26.27 36.82 -9.16
C ASN A 339 26.68 35.68 -8.21
N TRP A 340 25.73 35.04 -7.54
CA TRP A 340 26.00 33.98 -6.56
C TRP A 340 25.04 32.80 -6.70
N LEU A 341 25.52 31.63 -6.30
CA LEU A 341 24.79 30.39 -6.10
C LEU A 341 24.96 29.97 -4.64
N ARG A 342 23.85 29.73 -3.94
CA ARG A 342 23.84 29.21 -2.57
C ARG A 342 23.06 27.92 -2.52
N ILE A 343 23.67 26.89 -1.96
CA ILE A 343 23.01 25.61 -1.69
C ILE A 343 22.94 25.41 -0.19
N ARG A 344 21.77 25.00 0.29
CA ARG A 344 21.51 24.59 1.67
C ARG A 344 20.96 23.18 1.69
N LEU A 345 21.39 22.41 2.67
CA LEU A 345 20.86 21.07 2.92
C LEU A 345 20.21 21.05 4.29
N PHE A 346 18.92 20.74 4.29
CA PHE A 346 18.14 20.58 5.51
C PHE A 346 17.91 19.10 5.81
N GLY A 347 17.84 18.76 7.08
CA GLY A 347 17.58 17.38 7.52
C GLY A 347 17.33 17.30 9.02
N ALA A 348 17.28 16.08 9.52
CA ALA A 348 17.34 15.78 10.94
C ALA A 348 18.80 15.74 11.37
N ALA A 349 19.18 16.54 12.37
CA ALA A 349 20.54 16.50 12.91
C ALA A 349 20.69 15.37 13.94
N ASP A 350 21.87 14.75 13.94
CA ASP A 350 22.29 13.75 14.93
C ASP A 350 23.80 13.87 15.22
N GLU A 351 24.38 12.93 15.96
CA GLU A 351 25.81 12.94 16.31
C GLU A 351 26.72 12.84 15.07
N LYS A 352 26.28 12.12 14.03
CA LYS A 352 27.04 11.94 12.79
C LYS A 352 26.82 13.10 11.83
N HIS A 353 25.62 13.67 11.82
CA HIS A 353 25.16 14.75 10.95
C HIS A 353 24.75 15.97 11.79
N PRO A 354 25.71 16.71 12.38
CA PRO A 354 25.41 17.77 13.33
C PRO A 354 24.76 18.99 12.65
N VAL A 355 24.06 19.80 13.45
CA VAL A 355 23.61 21.13 13.01
C VAL A 355 24.82 21.99 12.64
N LEU A 356 24.76 22.65 11.49
CA LEU A 356 25.78 23.62 11.10
C LEU A 356 25.71 24.84 12.03
N GLN A 357 26.78 25.08 12.79
CA GLN A 357 26.82 26.12 13.83
C GLN A 357 26.77 27.56 13.27
N THR A 358 27.32 27.79 12.07
CA THR A 358 27.39 29.13 11.44
C THR A 358 26.86 29.12 9.99
N PRO A 359 25.54 29.03 9.77
CA PRO A 359 24.93 28.94 8.44
C PRO A 359 24.82 30.31 7.74
N ASP A 360 25.95 30.91 7.39
CA ASP A 360 26.02 32.21 6.69
C ASP A 360 26.46 32.11 5.22
N GLY A 361 26.67 30.89 4.72
CA GLY A 361 27.26 30.69 3.40
C GLY A 361 28.76 30.94 3.47
N TYR A 362 29.50 29.91 3.89
CA TYR A 362 30.95 29.96 3.93
C TYR A 362 31.49 29.68 2.52
N PRO A 363 32.52 30.39 2.02
CA PRO A 363 33.03 31.71 2.44
C PRO A 363 32.24 32.86 1.79
N ARG A 364 32.28 34.05 2.40
CA ARG A 364 31.47 35.21 1.97
C ARG A 364 32.00 35.85 0.68
N HIS A 365 33.29 35.71 0.37
CA HIS A 365 33.93 36.17 -0.88
C HIS A 365 35.15 35.30 -1.28
N PRO A 366 35.61 35.33 -2.55
CA PRO A 366 36.84 34.65 -2.98
C PRO A 366 38.10 35.00 -2.17
N GLU A 367 38.09 36.17 -1.54
CA GLU A 367 39.16 36.74 -0.71
C GLU A 367 39.28 36.02 0.63
N ASP A 368 38.19 35.40 1.10
CA ASP A 368 38.12 34.66 2.37
C ASP A 368 38.73 33.25 2.24
N TRP A 369 39.06 32.78 1.03
CA TRP A 369 39.48 31.39 0.80
C TRP A 369 40.87 31.08 1.36
N ASN A 370 41.69 32.12 1.57
CA ASN A 370 43.01 31.97 2.20
C ASN A 370 42.96 31.99 3.73
N VAL A 371 41.77 32.12 4.34
CA VAL A 371 41.58 32.10 5.78
C VAL A 371 41.07 30.71 6.18
N ASP A 372 42.01 29.82 6.49
CA ASP A 372 41.75 28.50 7.08
C ASP A 372 40.99 28.67 8.41
N PRO A 373 39.75 28.16 8.55
CA PRO A 373 39.00 28.23 9.79
C PRO A 373 39.50 27.10 10.69
N LYS A 374 40.63 27.33 11.36
CA LYS A 374 40.98 26.53 12.54
C LYS A 374 40.01 26.80 13.68
#